data_AF-A0A1B6KZS6-F1
#
_entry.id   AF-A0A1B6KZS6-F1
#
_cell.length_a   1.000
_cell.length_b   1.000
_cell.length_c   1.000
_cell.angle_alpha   90.00
_cell.angle_beta   90.00
_cell.angle_gamma   90.00
#
_symmetry.space_group_name_H-M   'P 1'
#
loop_
_entity.id
_entity.type
_entity.pdbx_description
1 polymer ?
#
loop_
_entity_poly.entity_id
_entity_poly.type
_entity_poly.pdbx_seq_one_letter_code
_entity_poly.pdbx_strand_id
1 'polypeptide(L)'
;REGILYYNLVTANSVGCWNSRTYFSPRSQGIVEKNSLTLNFPNDLKIDQEPQQSLWVLSNRLHKYLYSSLDPGEVNFRLLTLPTQEAVRGTVCETGAKVPEPVEPKCPAKH
;
A
#
# COMPACT_ATOMS: atom_id res chain seq x y z
N ARG A 1 -8.91 -16.34 1.13
CA ARG A 1 -9.18 -14.90 1.38
C ARG A 1 -8.73 -14.57 2.80
N GLU A 2 -7.76 -13.65 2.98
CA GLU A 2 -7.02 -13.46 4.25
C GLU A 2 -7.54 -12.34 5.17
N GLY A 3 -8.54 -11.55 4.75
CA GLY A 3 -9.04 -10.42 5.56
C GLY A 3 -8.08 -9.23 5.58
N ILE A 4 -7.27 -9.07 4.54
CA ILE A 4 -6.36 -7.92 4.39
C ILE A 4 -7.05 -6.85 3.53
N LEU A 5 -7.12 -5.64 4.09
CA LEU A 5 -7.49 -4.43 3.35
C LEU A 5 -6.24 -3.88 2.66
N TYR A 6 -6.37 -3.54 1.39
CA TYR A 6 -5.35 -2.83 0.61
C TYR A 6 -5.92 -1.48 0.19
N TYR A 7 -5.10 -0.44 0.18
CA TYR A 7 -5.55 0.92 -0.12
C TYR A 7 -4.46 1.76 -0.77
N ASN A 8 -4.89 2.73 -1.59
CA ASN A 8 -3.98 3.63 -2.29
C ASN A 8 -3.55 4.79 -1.37
N LEU A 9 -2.24 5.04 -1.31
CA LEU A 9 -1.65 6.20 -0.64
C LEU A 9 -1.13 7.16 -1.71
N VAL A 10 -2.05 7.92 -2.30
CA VAL A 10 -1.80 8.76 -3.48
C VAL A 10 -0.64 9.72 -3.30
N THR A 11 -0.61 10.46 -2.19
CA THR A 11 0.43 11.46 -1.90
C THR A 11 1.78 10.82 -1.55
N ALA A 12 1.81 9.55 -1.17
CA ALA A 12 3.02 8.81 -0.84
C ALA A 12 3.61 8.03 -2.02
N ASN A 13 2.92 7.98 -3.16
CA ASN A 13 3.23 7.08 -4.28
C ASN A 13 3.38 5.62 -3.80
N SER A 14 2.40 5.15 -3.02
CA SER A 14 2.48 3.84 -2.35
C SER A 14 1.13 3.14 -2.32
N VAL A 15 1.18 1.82 -2.09
CA VAL A 15 0.03 1.00 -1.71
C VAL A 15 0.23 0.57 -0.26
N GLY A 16 -0.76 0.81 0.58
CA GLY A 16 -0.77 0.37 1.97
C GLY A 16 -1.63 -0.88 2.17
N CYS A 17 -1.44 -1.50 3.33
CA CYS A 17 -2.23 -2.65 3.76
C CYS A 17 -2.59 -2.54 5.25
N TRP A 18 -3.64 -3.27 5.63
CA TRP A 18 -4.01 -3.52 7.01
C TRP A 18 -4.68 -4.88 7.15
N ASN A 19 -4.28 -5.66 8.16
CA ASN A 19 -4.90 -6.95 8.45
C ASN A 19 -6.05 -6.76 9.45
N SER A 20 -7.28 -7.09 9.05
CA SER A 20 -8.49 -6.93 9.88
C SER A 20 -8.51 -7.79 11.15
N ARG A 21 -7.60 -8.77 11.27
CA ARG A 21 -7.39 -9.56 12.50
C ARG A 21 -6.58 -8.81 13.57
N THR A 22 -6.12 -7.60 13.27
CA THR A 22 -5.33 -6.74 14.17
C THR A 22 -6.08 -5.46 14.55
N TYR A 23 -5.72 -4.83 15.66
CA TYR A 23 -6.33 -3.55 16.06
C TYR A 23 -5.96 -2.44 15.07
N PHE A 24 -6.95 -1.68 14.58
CA PHE A 24 -6.73 -0.57 13.65
C PHE A 24 -5.98 0.58 14.32
N SER A 25 -4.67 0.68 14.08
CA SER A 25 -3.81 1.75 14.59
C SER A 25 -2.71 2.08 13.58
N PRO A 26 -2.00 3.22 13.70
CA PRO A 26 -0.88 3.53 12.83
C PRO A 26 0.21 2.43 12.78
N ARG A 27 0.33 1.61 13.83
CA ARG A 27 1.34 0.55 13.93
C ARG A 27 0.95 -0.77 13.26
N SER A 28 -0.34 -0.96 12.99
CA SER A 28 -0.86 -2.12 12.27
C SER A 28 -0.98 -1.87 10.77
N GLN A 29 -0.56 -0.69 10.29
CA GLN A 29 -0.62 -0.29 8.88
C GLN A 29 0.73 -0.58 8.23
N GLY A 30 0.74 -1.32 7.13
CA GLY A 30 1.94 -1.66 6.37
C GLY A 30 2.00 -0.93 5.02
N ILE A 31 3.18 -0.90 4.42
CA ILE A 31 3.38 -0.50 3.03
C ILE A 31 3.69 -1.77 2.23
N VAL A 32 2.90 -2.01 1.19
CA VAL A 32 3.10 -3.09 0.22
C VAL A 32 4.24 -2.73 -0.71
N GLU A 33 4.19 -1.53 -1.28
CA GLU A 33 5.18 -1.05 -2.24
C GLU A 33 5.18 0.49 -2.27
N LYS A 34 6.34 1.08 -2.55
CA LYS A 34 6.52 2.53 -2.68
C LYS A 34 7.48 2.86 -3.81
N ASN A 35 6.97 3.53 -4.83
CA ASN A 35 7.79 3.91 -5.97
C ASN A 35 7.21 5.13 -6.70
N SER A 36 7.94 6.23 -6.73
CA SER A 36 7.48 7.49 -7.35
C SER A 36 7.34 7.43 -8.87
N LEU A 37 7.98 6.48 -9.53
CA LEU A 37 7.90 6.27 -10.98
C LEU A 37 6.75 5.34 -11.36
N THR A 38 6.66 4.17 -10.73
CA THR A 38 5.68 3.13 -11.10
C THR A 38 4.34 3.29 -10.38
N LEU A 39 4.33 3.84 -9.17
CA LEU A 39 3.12 4.16 -8.40
C LEU A 39 2.90 5.68 -8.36
N ASN A 40 3.07 6.33 -9.49
CA ASN A 40 2.69 7.72 -9.65
C ASN A 40 1.14 7.77 -9.63
N PHE A 41 0.54 8.48 -8.67
CA PHE A 41 -0.93 8.59 -8.51
C PHE A 41 -1.68 7.24 -8.67
N PRO A 42 -1.53 6.28 -7.72
CA PRO A 42 -2.31 5.04 -7.72
C PRO A 42 -3.79 5.38 -7.53
N ASN A 43 -4.57 5.29 -8.60
CA ASN A 43 -5.93 5.79 -8.66
C ASN A 43 -6.96 4.72 -8.27
N ASP A 44 -6.79 3.49 -8.76
CA ASP A 44 -7.71 2.39 -8.50
C ASP A 44 -6.93 1.13 -8.09
N LEU A 45 -7.61 0.28 -7.32
CA LEU A 45 -7.08 -0.96 -6.76
C LEU A 45 -8.17 -2.03 -6.72
N LYS A 46 -7.85 -3.23 -7.20
CA LYS A 46 -8.75 -4.39 -7.19
C LYS A 46 -8.01 -5.63 -6.74
N ILE A 47 -8.74 -6.54 -6.11
CA ILE A 47 -8.29 -7.92 -5.91
C ILE A 47 -9.18 -8.79 -6.78
N ASP A 48 -8.57 -9.67 -7.57
CA ASP A 48 -9.34 -10.64 -8.36
C ASP A 48 -9.94 -11.76 -7.48
N GLN A 49 -10.73 -12.61 -8.10
CA GLN A 49 -11.41 -13.72 -7.43
C GLN A 49 -10.81 -15.08 -7.78
N GLU A 50 -9.58 -15.09 -8.30
CA GLU A 50 -8.88 -16.33 -8.63
C GLU A 50 -8.52 -17.12 -7.35
N PRO A 51 -8.32 -18.45 -7.44
CA PRO A 51 -7.88 -19.25 -6.29
C PRO A 51 -6.60 -18.70 -5.65
N GLN A 52 -5.67 -18.20 -6.48
CA GLN A 52 -4.51 -17.43 -6.06
C GLN A 52 -4.76 -15.96 -6.36
N GLN A 53 -5.26 -15.23 -5.36
CA GLN A 53 -5.69 -13.85 -5.55
C GLN A 53 -4.51 -12.92 -5.86
N SER A 54 -4.66 -12.08 -6.88
CA SER A 54 -3.70 -11.01 -7.21
C SER A 54 -4.27 -9.62 -6.90
N LEU A 55 -3.37 -8.75 -6.47
CA LEU A 55 -3.62 -7.33 -6.27
C LEU A 55 -3.31 -6.59 -7.57
N TRP A 56 -4.29 -5.88 -8.10
CA TRP A 56 -4.20 -5.07 -9.32
C TRP A 56 -4.26 -3.59 -8.98
N VAL A 57 -3.33 -2.80 -9.51
CA VAL A 57 -3.22 -1.36 -9.23
C VAL A 57 -3.14 -0.58 -10.54
N LEU A 58 -4.04 0.39 -10.72
CA LEU A 58 -3.97 1.37 -11.80
C LEU A 58 -3.20 2.59 -11.29
N SER A 59 -2.01 2.81 -11.84
CA SER A 59 -1.22 4.04 -11.64
C SER A 59 -1.30 4.91 -12.88
N ASN A 60 -1.51 6.21 -12.70
CA ASN A 60 -1.60 7.16 -13.80
C ASN A 60 -1.03 8.53 -13.43
N ARG A 61 -1.24 9.54 -14.28
CA ARG A 61 -0.75 10.90 -14.03
C ARG A 61 -1.89 11.91 -13.95
N LEU A 62 -3.01 11.54 -13.32
CA LEU A 62 -4.21 12.38 -13.27
C LEU A 62 -3.93 13.77 -12.69
N HIS A 63 -3.14 13.87 -11.62
CA HIS A 63 -2.72 15.16 -11.07
C HIS A 63 -2.00 16.04 -12.11
N LYS A 64 -1.13 15.50 -12.96
CA LYS A 64 -0.49 16.25 -14.06
C LYS A 64 -1.51 16.65 -15.12
N TYR A 65 -2.42 15.76 -15.48
CA TYR A 65 -3.47 15.99 -16.48
C TYR A 65 -4.46 17.10 -16.08
N LEU A 66 -4.74 17.25 -14.79
CA LEU A 66 -5.65 18.30 -14.30
C LEU A 66 -5.08 19.72 -14.48
N TYR A 67 -3.76 19.88 -14.52
CA TYR A 67 -3.09 21.19 -14.63
C TYR A 67 -2.32 21.38 -15.94
N SER A 68 -2.18 20.34 -16.77
CA SER A 68 -1.39 20.37 -18.02
C SER A 68 -1.72 19.18 -18.93
N SER A 69 -1.10 19.11 -20.10
CA SER A 69 -1.18 17.94 -20.98
C SER A 69 -0.21 16.83 -20.54
N LEU A 70 -0.57 15.58 -20.86
CA LEU A 70 0.34 14.45 -20.71
C LEU A 70 1.34 14.42 -21.88
N ASP A 71 2.58 14.02 -21.60
CA ASP A 71 3.61 13.83 -22.64
C ASP A 71 3.40 12.46 -23.31
N PRO A 72 3.08 12.39 -24.62
CA PRO A 72 2.89 11.13 -25.32
C PRO A 72 4.17 10.27 -25.42
N GLY A 73 5.36 10.87 -25.23
CA GLY A 73 6.63 10.16 -25.20
C GLY A 73 6.91 9.41 -23.90
N GLU A 74 6.09 9.61 -22.85
CA GLU A 74 6.25 8.97 -21.55
C GLU A 74 5.19 7.89 -21.28
N VAL A 75 5.51 6.93 -20.41
CA VAL A 75 4.53 5.97 -19.89
C VAL A 75 3.64 6.65 -18.85
N ASN A 76 2.46 7.09 -19.28
CA ASN A 76 1.49 7.83 -18.48
C ASN A 76 0.52 6.97 -17.66
N PHE A 77 0.35 5.70 -18.03
CA PHE A 77 -0.57 4.76 -17.38
C PHE A 77 0.14 3.43 -17.18
N ARG A 78 -0.09 2.79 -16.02
CA ARG A 78 0.45 1.47 -15.67
C ARG A 78 -0.64 0.64 -15.02
N LEU A 79 -0.75 -0.61 -15.46
CA LEU A 79 -1.47 -1.65 -14.74
C LEU A 79 -0.43 -2.55 -14.09
N LEU A 80 -0.38 -2.55 -12.76
CA LEU A 80 0.57 -3.32 -11.98
C LEU A 80 -0.15 -4.46 -11.29
N THR A 81 0.53 -5.60 -11.12
CA THR A 81 -0.04 -6.76 -10.43
C THR A 81 1.00 -7.47 -9.56
N LEU A 82 0.55 -8.06 -8.46
CA LEU A 82 1.35 -8.90 -7.57
C LEU A 82 0.43 -9.90 -6.84
N PRO A 83 0.85 -11.16 -6.62
CA PRO A 83 0.09 -12.07 -5.77
C PRO A 83 -0.09 -11.49 -4.37
N THR A 84 -1.30 -11.59 -3.81
CA THR A 84 -1.63 -10.99 -2.51
C THR A 84 -0.76 -11.51 -1.36
N GLN A 85 -0.34 -12.77 -1.41
CA GLN A 85 0.58 -13.33 -0.40
C GLN A 85 1.99 -12.72 -0.49
N GLU A 86 2.44 -12.39 -1.69
CA GLU A 86 3.73 -11.72 -1.88
C GLU A 86 3.65 -10.24 -1.50
N ALA A 87 2.52 -9.59 -1.78
CA ALA A 87 2.29 -8.18 -1.48
C ALA A 87 2.44 -7.84 0.01
N VAL A 88 2.12 -8.78 0.90
CA VAL A 88 2.18 -8.53 2.36
C VAL A 88 3.38 -9.19 3.04
N ARG A 89 4.19 -9.95 2.30
CA ARG A 89 5.32 -10.69 2.88
C ARG A 89 6.28 -9.74 3.57
N GLY A 90 6.59 -10.00 4.84
CA GLY A 90 7.48 -9.18 5.65
C GLY A 90 6.86 -7.86 6.13
N THR A 91 5.58 -7.61 5.86
CA THR A 91 4.85 -6.45 6.39
C THR A 91 4.09 -6.83 7.67
N VAL A 92 3.65 -5.82 8.43
CA VAL A 92 2.75 -6.01 9.59
C VAL A 92 1.38 -6.57 9.22
N CYS A 93 1.05 -6.64 7.92
CA CYS A 93 -0.20 -7.16 7.41
C CYS A 93 -0.17 -8.67 7.18
N GLU A 94 1.02 -9.28 7.13
CA GLU A 94 1.18 -10.72 6.89
C GLU A 94 0.41 -11.54 7.93
N THR A 95 -0.24 -12.62 7.50
CA THR A 95 -0.99 -13.48 8.41
C THR A 95 -0.05 -14.11 9.43
N GLY A 96 -0.32 -13.87 10.72
CA GLY A 96 0.52 -14.34 11.82
C GLY A 96 1.62 -13.35 12.25
N ALA A 97 1.79 -12.22 11.56
CA ALA A 97 2.68 -11.16 12.01
C ALA A 97 2.19 -10.56 13.34
N LYS A 98 3.15 -10.26 14.24
CA LYS A 98 2.86 -9.53 15.48
C LYS A 98 2.92 -8.04 15.21
N VAL A 99 1.86 -7.30 15.59
CA VAL A 99 1.89 -5.84 15.55
C VAL A 99 2.91 -5.35 16.58
N PRO A 100 3.81 -4.41 16.23
CA PRO A 100 4.77 -3.85 17.18
C PRO A 100 4.07 -3.24 18.40
N GLU A 101 4.53 -3.64 19.60
CA GLU A 101 4.06 -3.07 20.85
C GLU A 101 4.34 -1.55 20.93
N PRO A 102 3.59 -0.80 21.76
CA PRO A 102 3.91 0.60 21.96
C PRO A 102 5.28 0.73 22.58
N VAL A 103 6.18 1.48 21.95
CA VAL A 103 7.34 2.00 22.67
C VAL A 103 6.77 3.04 23.62
N GLU A 104 6.54 2.65 24.88
CA GLU A 104 6.27 3.63 25.92
C GLU A 104 7.44 4.62 25.94
N PRO A 105 7.19 5.94 25.85
CA PRO A 105 8.25 6.90 26.06
C PRO A 105 8.77 6.69 27.48
N LYS A 106 9.98 6.14 27.62
CA LYS A 106 10.68 6.11 28.90
C LYS A 106 10.87 7.57 29.33
N CYS A 107 10.02 8.05 30.23
CA CYS A 107 10.27 9.32 30.90
C CYS A 107 11.68 9.26 31.48
N PRO A 108 12.57 10.21 31.16
CA PRO A 108 13.88 10.26 31.80
C PRO A 108 13.65 10.38 33.31
N ALA A 109 14.27 9.48 34.08
CA ALA A 109 14.25 9.56 35.53
C ALA A 109 14.78 10.96 35.91
N LYS A 110 13.99 11.73 36.64
CA LYS A 110 14.45 13.01 37.20
C LYS A 110 15.64 12.70 38.12
N HIS A 111 16.79 13.28 37.81
CA HIS A 111 17.93 13.39 38.74
C HIS A 111 17.78 14.66 39.56
#